data_AF-A0A2X3F9Q6-F1
#
_entry.id   AF-A0A2X3F9Q6-F1
#
_cell.length_a   1.000
_cell.length_b   1.000
_cell.length_c   1.000
_cell.angle_alpha   90.00
_cell.angle_beta   90.00
_cell.angle_gamma   90.00
#
_symmetry.space_group_name_H-M   'P 1'
#
loop_
_entity.id
_entity.type
_entity.pdbx_description
1 polymer ?
#
loop_
_entity_poly.entity_id
_entity_poly.type
_entity_poly.pdbx_seq_one_letter_code
_entity_poly.pdbx_strand_id
1 'polypeptide(L)' 'MLSGWHRRWRRWGCRRAPAAPTLAWNNRRHLEIYFAVASGGWVTHTVNPRLSVDHLRYILNDAADEVLFF' A
#
# COMPACT_ATOMS: atom_id res chain seq x y z
N MET A 1 1.21 1.97 19.77
CA MET A 1 0.43 1.85 18.52
C MET A 1 1.29 1.48 17.31
N LEU A 2 2.51 2.01 17.15
CA LEU A 2 3.45 1.72 16.04
C LEU A 2 3.90 0.24 15.95
N SER A 3 3.99 -0.47 17.08
CA SER A 3 4.49 -1.86 17.13
C SER A 3 3.55 -2.91 16.53
N GLY A 4 2.26 -2.59 16.33
CA GLY A 4 1.28 -3.51 15.76
C GLY A 4 1.47 -3.72 14.25
N TRP A 5 1.75 -2.64 13.52
CA TRP A 5 1.88 -2.66 12.07
C TRP A 5 3.18 -3.34 11.64
N HIS A 6 4.31 -3.04 12.31
CA HIS A 6 5.59 -3.70 12.04
C HIS A 6 5.54 -5.23 12.14
N ARG A 7 4.79 -5.76 13.12
CA ARG A 7 4.54 -7.21 13.23
C ARG A 7 3.67 -7.74 12.09
N ARG A 8 2.68 -6.96 11.65
CA ARG A 8 1.76 -7.34 10.58
C ARG A 8 2.44 -7.37 9.22
N TRP A 9 3.33 -6.41 8.92
CA TRP A 9 4.16 -6.39 7.70
C TRP A 9 5.08 -7.61 7.62
N ARG A 10 5.78 -7.93 8.72
CA ARG A 10 6.63 -9.13 8.80
C ARG A 10 5.83 -10.42 8.58
N ARG A 11 4.60 -10.49 9.10
CA ARG A 11 3.70 -11.63 8.86
C ARG A 11 3.34 -11.79 7.39
N TRP A 12 3.22 -10.70 6.64
CA TRP A 12 2.97 -10.72 5.20
C TRP A 12 4.23 -10.98 4.37
N GLY A 13 5.39 -11.19 5.01
CA GLY A 13 6.63 -11.51 4.32
C GLY A 13 7.27 -10.32 3.59
N CYS A 14 6.77 -9.11 3.85
CA CYS A 14 7.26 -7.88 3.24
C CYS A 14 8.74 -7.64 3.58
N ARG A 15 9.61 -7.65 2.56
CA ARG A 15 11.08 -7.61 2.73
C ARG A 15 11.65 -6.20 2.66
N ARG A 16 11.01 -5.31 1.90
CA ARG A 16 11.45 -3.92 1.73
C ARG A 16 10.36 -2.95 2.18
N ALA A 17 10.76 -1.81 2.71
CA ALA A 17 9.85 -0.80 3.25
C ALA A 17 9.60 0.46 2.38
N PRO A 18 9.56 0.47 1.03
CA PRO A 18 9.42 1.76 0.35
C PRO A 18 7.96 2.15 0.11
N ALA A 19 7.03 1.25 -0.22
CA ALA A 19 5.75 1.64 -0.81
C ALA A 19 4.60 0.65 -0.51
N ALA A 20 3.42 1.19 -0.20
CA ALA A 20 2.16 0.48 -0.04
C ALA A 20 1.09 1.12 -0.95
N PRO A 21 0.80 0.51 -2.12
CA PRO A 21 -0.19 1.00 -3.07
C PRO A 21 -1.60 0.83 -2.52
N THR A 22 -2.45 1.78 -2.88
CA THR A 22 -3.88 1.72 -2.60
C THR A 22 -4.69 1.86 -3.89
N LEU A 23 -5.59 0.92 -4.14
CA LEU A 23 -6.54 0.87 -5.25
C LEU A 23 -7.95 0.92 -4.65
N ALA A 24 -8.34 2.08 -4.15
CA ALA A 24 -9.60 2.26 -3.45
C ALA A 24 -10.28 3.59 -3.82
N TRP A 25 -11.59 3.63 -3.62
CA TRP A 25 -12.38 4.86 -3.64
C TRP A 25 -12.30 5.57 -2.29
N ASN A 26 -12.64 6.87 -2.27
CA ASN A 26 -12.69 7.68 -1.05
C ASN A 26 -13.71 7.12 -0.05
N ASN A 27 -13.23 6.25 0.84
CA ASN A 27 -14.03 5.65 1.89
C ASN A 27 -13.24 5.63 3.20
N ARG A 28 -13.93 5.35 4.30
CA ARG A 28 -13.34 5.33 5.64
C ARG A 28 -12.15 4.39 5.76
N ARG A 29 -12.21 3.19 5.15
CA ARG A 29 -11.11 2.21 5.23
C ARG A 29 -9.88 2.70 4.48
N HIS A 30 -10.08 3.35 3.34
CA HIS A 30 -8.97 3.94 2.58
C HIS A 30 -8.25 4.99 3.43
N LEU A 31 -9.01 5.86 4.12
CA LEU A 31 -8.44 6.83 5.05
C LEU A 31 -7.69 6.16 6.23
N GLU A 32 -8.25 5.09 6.81
CA GLU A 32 -7.57 4.32 7.86
C GLU A 32 -6.23 3.75 7.38
N ILE A 33 -6.15 3.33 6.11
CA ILE A 33 -4.93 2.79 5.49
C ILE A 33 -3.87 3.88 5.31
N TYR A 34 -4.25 5.08 4.87
CA TYR A 34 -3.33 6.23 4.79
C TYR A 34 -2.58 6.45 6.10
N PHE A 35 -3.30 6.45 7.23
CA PHE A 35 -2.69 6.62 8.54
C PHE A 35 -1.91 5.38 9.01
N ALA A 36 -2.42 4.18 8.74
CA ALA A 36 -1.76 2.93 9.11
C ALA A 36 -0.40 2.74 8.44
N VAL A 37 -0.31 3.04 7.14
CA VAL A 37 0.92 2.94 6.35
C VAL A 37 1.95 3.94 6.85
N ALA A 38 1.58 5.21 6.98
CA ALA A 38 2.48 6.25 7.50
C ALA A 38 2.95 5.94 8.94
N SER A 39 2.03 5.49 9.80
CA SER A 39 2.35 5.06 11.18
C SER A 39 3.18 3.76 11.22
N GLY A 40 3.22 3.00 10.13
CA GLY A 40 4.01 1.78 10.01
C GLY A 40 5.46 2.00 9.59
N GLY A 41 5.83 3.24 9.24
CA GLY A 41 7.14 3.59 8.67
C GLY A 41 7.25 3.29 7.17
N TRP A 42 6.12 3.27 6.46
CA TRP A 42 6.03 2.99 5.03
C TRP A 42 5.47 4.22 4.28
N VAL A 43 5.72 4.31 2.97
CA VAL A 43 5.13 5.36 2.11
C VAL A 43 3.89 4.82 1.42
N THR A 44 2.82 5.62 1.34
CA THR A 44 1.64 5.29 0.54
C THR A 44 1.76 5.92 -0.84
N HIS A 45 1.33 5.18 -1.88
CA HIS A 45 1.01 5.75 -3.19
C HIS A 45 -0.36 5.27 -3.66
N THR A 46 -1.04 6.08 -4.46
CA THR A 46 -2.39 5.78 -4.94
C THR A 46 -2.36 5.32 -6.38
N VAL A 47 -3.16 4.29 -6.67
CA VAL A 47 -3.32 3.78 -8.01
C VAL A 47 -4.76 4.04 -8.45
N ASN A 48 -4.92 4.70 -9.59
CA ASN A 48 -6.24 5.07 -10.10
C ASN A 48 -6.87 3.85 -10.81
N PRO A 49 -8.00 3.29 -10.31
CA PRO A 49 -8.63 2.11 -10.91
C PRO A 49 -9.20 2.36 -12.31
N ARG A 50 -9.21 3.61 -12.78
CA ARG A 50 -9.61 3.95 -14.16
C ARG A 50 -8.50 3.71 -15.20
N LEU A 51 -7.28 3.41 -14.77
CA LEU A 51 -6.18 3.10 -15.68
C LEU A 51 -6.35 1.71 -16.29
N SER A 52 -5.77 1.49 -17.47
CA SER A 52 -5.72 0.17 -18.09
C SER A 52 -4.90 -0.80 -17.23
N VAL A 53 -5.16 -2.09 -17.38
CA VAL A 53 -4.43 -3.15 -16.66
C VAL A 53 -2.92 -3.05 -16.90
N ASP A 54 -2.49 -2.70 -18.11
CA ASP A 54 -1.07 -2.55 -18.43
C ASP A 54 -0.42 -1.38 -17.69
N HIS A 55 -1.14 -0.25 -17.55
CA HIS A 55 -0.65 0.87 -16.75
C HIS A 55 -0.62 0.54 -15.26
N LEU A 56 -1.65 -0.15 -14.74
CA LEU A 56 -1.65 -0.63 -13.35
C LEU A 56 -0.45 -1.54 -13.10
N ARG A 57 -0.21 -2.50 -14.01
CA ARG A 57 0.91 -3.44 -13.95
C ARG A 57 2.26 -2.71 -14.00
N TYR A 58 2.40 -1.71 -14.86
CA TYR A 58 3.61 -0.89 -14.94
C TYR A 58 3.89 -0.20 -13.60
N ILE A 59 2.91 0.55 -13.06
CA ILE A 59 3.06 1.31 -11.82
C ILE A 59 3.44 0.40 -10.65
N LEU A 60 2.70 -0.71 -10.46
CA LEU A 60 2.92 -1.62 -9.34
C LEU A 60 4.28 -2.32 -9.41
N ASN A 61 4.71 -2.71 -10.61
CA ASN A 61 6.01 -3.36 -10.79
C ASN A 61 7.18 -2.38 -10.65
N ASP A 62 7.05 -1.16 -11.17
CA ASP A 62 8.08 -0.10 -11.09
C ASP A 62 8.30 0.33 -9.62
N ALA A 63 7.22 0.43 -8.84
CA ALA A 63 7.29 0.68 -7.40
C ALA A 63 7.78 -0.53 -6.58
N ALA A 64 7.96 -1.70 -7.21
CA ALA A 64 8.29 -2.98 -6.57
C ALA A 64 7.33 -3.32 -5.41
N ASP A 65 6.03 -3.09 -5.62
CA ASP A 65 5.01 -3.27 -4.59
C ASP A 65 4.86 -4.74 -4.19
N GLU A 66 5.00 -5.02 -2.89
CA GLU A 66 4.86 -6.37 -2.33
C GLU A 66 3.43 -6.65 -1.79
N VAL A 67 2.62 -5.61 -1.64
CA VAL A 67 1.23 -5.67 -1.13
C VAL A 67 0.34 -4.72 -1.91
N LEU A 68 -0.97 -4.97 -1.98
CA LEU A 68 -1.95 -4.04 -2.55
C LEU A 68 -3.18 -3.95 -1.65
N PHE A 69 -3.57 -2.72 -1.32
CA PHE A 69 -4.77 -2.43 -0.52
C PHE A 69 -5.92 -1.96 -1.41
N PHE A 70 -7.15 -2.46 -1.18
CA PHE A 70 -8.36 -2.12 -1.93
C PHE A 70 -9.60 -2.03 -1.04
#